data_AF-W5SF67-F1
#
_entry.id   AF-W5SF67-F1
#
_cell.length_a   1.000
_cell.length_b   1.000
_cell.length_c   1.000
_cell.angle_alpha   90.00
_cell.angle_beta   90.00
_cell.angle_gamma   90.00
#
_symmetry.space_group_name_H-M   'P 1'
#
loop_
_entity.id
_entity.type
_entity.pdbx_description
1 polymer ?
#
loop_
_entity_poly.entity_id
_entity_poly.type
_entity_poly.pdbx_seq_one_letter_code
_entity_poly.pdbx_strand_id
1 'polypeptide(L)'
;MFHLFSIRDCNDKFLGMFYGFRRLKKPIFFKYEDDDTKVIETIPIYKAYYIEFRFKKGSVFCYIKAIHALTKKEKLEKNYAQNLLERILNLENELYKFYNKKLLKEGMVIKWMKKNQK
;
A
#
# COMPACT_ATOMS: atom_id res chain seq x y z
N MET A 1 -8.97 8.29 12.13
CA MET A 1 -9.73 9.09 11.16
C MET A 1 -8.75 9.61 10.13
N PHE A 2 -8.92 9.27 8.84
CA PHE A 2 -8.04 9.78 7.79
C PHE A 2 -8.49 11.17 7.34
N HIS A 3 -7.54 12.07 7.08
CA HIS A 3 -7.82 13.36 6.45
C HIS A 3 -7.87 13.17 4.93
N LEU A 4 -9.09 13.09 4.38
CA LEU A 4 -9.33 12.93 2.95
C LEU A 4 -9.65 14.27 2.29
N PHE A 5 -9.09 14.50 1.11
CA PHE A 5 -9.22 15.76 0.38
C PHE A 5 -10.05 15.56 -0.89
N SER A 6 -10.94 16.50 -1.19
CA SER A 6 -11.70 16.48 -2.44
C SER A 6 -10.80 16.72 -3.65
N ILE A 7 -11.20 16.16 -4.78
CA ILE A 7 -10.55 16.44 -6.07
C ILE A 7 -10.94 17.86 -6.48
N ARG A 8 -9.96 18.73 -6.71
CA ARG A 8 -10.19 20.15 -7.09
C ARG A 8 -10.68 20.30 -8.53
N ASP A 9 -10.27 19.41 -9.41
CA ASP A 9 -10.52 19.49 -10.85
C ASP A 9 -11.78 18.71 -11.22
N CYS A 10 -12.79 19.40 -11.76
CA CYS A 10 -14.08 18.80 -12.12
C CYS A 10 -13.99 17.71 -13.20
N ASN A 11 -12.89 17.68 -13.98
CA ASN A 11 -12.68 16.69 -15.03
C ASN A 11 -11.86 15.48 -14.57
N ASP A 12 -11.35 15.49 -13.33
CA ASP A 12 -10.65 14.36 -12.74
C ASP A 12 -11.58 13.50 -11.86
N LYS A 13 -11.20 12.25 -11.64
CA LYS A 13 -12.05 11.26 -10.96
C LYS A 13 -11.21 10.16 -10.34
N PHE A 14 -11.47 9.85 -9.07
CA PHE A 14 -10.91 8.67 -8.44
C PHE A 14 -11.38 7.39 -9.15
N LEU A 15 -10.43 6.60 -9.63
CA LEU A 15 -10.68 5.36 -10.34
C LEU A 15 -10.64 4.16 -9.41
N GLY A 16 -9.75 4.16 -8.42
CA GLY A 16 -9.68 3.12 -7.41
C GLY A 16 -8.31 3.03 -6.76
N MET A 17 -8.20 2.08 -5.83
CA MET A 17 -6.96 1.75 -5.14
C MET A 17 -6.40 0.44 -5.69
N PHE A 18 -5.13 0.46 -6.09
CA PHE A 18 -4.46 -0.69 -6.70
C PHE A 18 -3.17 -1.01 -5.93
N TYR A 19 -2.73 -2.26 -6.03
CA TYR A 19 -1.57 -2.75 -5.29
C TYR A 19 -0.60 -3.42 -6.25
N GLY A 20 0.69 -3.29 -5.97
CA GLY A 20 1.70 -3.85 -6.84
C GLY A 20 3.09 -3.78 -6.26
N PHE A 21 4.04 -4.19 -7.08
CA PHE A 21 5.45 -4.00 -6.80
C PHE A 21 6.19 -3.69 -8.10
N ARG A 22 7.25 -2.89 -7.99
CA ARG A 22 8.19 -2.64 -9.07
C ARG A 22 9.51 -3.33 -8.74
N ARG A 23 10.00 -4.16 -9.67
CA ARG A 23 11.38 -4.67 -9.61
C ARG A 23 12.30 -3.60 -10.18
N LEU A 24 13.34 -3.27 -9.45
CA LEU A 24 14.32 -2.27 -9.83
C LEU A 24 15.56 -2.96 -10.39
N LYS A 25 16.11 -2.43 -11.48
CA LYS A 25 17.37 -2.93 -12.07
C LYS A 25 18.57 -2.62 -11.18
N LYS A 26 18.51 -1.51 -10.43
CA LYS A 26 19.47 -1.10 -9.40
C LYS A 26 18.71 -0.87 -8.08
N PRO A 27 19.24 -1.27 -6.92
CA PRO A 27 18.55 -1.11 -5.65
C PRO A 27 18.48 0.37 -5.25
N ILE A 28 17.43 0.72 -4.50
CA ILE A 28 17.40 1.97 -3.73
C ILE A 28 17.92 1.64 -2.33
N PHE A 29 18.91 2.39 -1.86
CA PHE A 29 19.46 2.23 -0.52
C PHE A 29 18.67 3.07 0.47
N PHE A 30 18.08 2.41 1.47
CA PHE A 30 17.35 3.08 2.54
C PHE A 30 18.20 3.03 3.81
N LYS A 31 18.46 4.20 4.41
CA LYS A 31 19.14 4.29 5.70
C LYS A 31 18.10 4.38 6.80
N TYR A 32 18.26 3.61 7.86
CA TYR A 32 17.45 3.74 9.06
C TYR A 32 18.33 3.55 10.29
N GLU A 33 17.91 4.18 11.38
CA GLU A 33 18.54 3.98 12.68
C GLU A 33 17.78 2.84 13.37
N ASP A 34 18.52 1.84 13.83
CA ASP A 34 17.97 0.79 14.67
C ASP A 34 17.65 1.38 16.05
N ASP A 35 16.40 1.24 16.48
CA ASP A 35 15.89 1.92 17.67
C ASP A 35 16.62 1.46 18.95
N ASP A 36 17.07 0.20 19.01
CA ASP A 36 17.70 -0.44 20.17
C ASP A 36 19.21 -0.18 20.22
N THR A 37 19.90 -0.34 19.09
CA THR A 37 21.37 -0.26 19.01
C THR A 37 21.89 1.12 18.60
N LYS A 38 21.03 2.02 18.12
CA LYS A 38 21.38 3.35 17.58
C LYS A 38 22.34 3.29 16.39
N VAL A 39 22.48 2.13 15.76
CA VAL A 39 23.32 1.93 14.57
C VAL A 39 22.55 2.35 13.33
N ILE A 40 23.21 3.11 12.45
CA ILE A 40 22.66 3.47 11.14
C ILE A 40 22.89 2.29 10.19
N GLU A 41 21.82 1.57 9.87
CA GLU A 41 21.85 0.50 8.88
C GLU A 41 21.45 1.00 7.49
N THR A 42 22.06 0.43 6.46
CA THR A 42 21.70 0.69 5.06
C THR A 42 21.20 -0.60 4.42
N ILE A 43 19.95 -0.61 3.97
CA ILE A 43 19.33 -1.77 3.34
C ILE A 43 19.02 -1.52 1.85
N PRO A 44 19.34 -2.48 0.96
CA PRO A 44 18.99 -2.37 -0.44
C PRO A 44 17.55 -2.83 -0.70
N ILE A 45 16.76 -2.01 -1.39
CA ILE A 45 15.40 -2.34 -1.84
C ILE A 45 15.44 -2.59 -3.35
N TYR A 46 15.31 -3.86 -3.75
CA TYR A 46 15.19 -4.27 -5.16
C TYR A 46 13.73 -4.41 -5.63
N LYS A 47 12.81 -4.59 -4.69
CA LYS A 47 11.39 -4.82 -4.96
C LYS A 47 10.56 -3.86 -4.12
N ALA A 48 10.20 -2.72 -4.73
CA ALA A 48 9.43 -1.68 -4.08
C ALA A 48 7.94 -1.98 -4.20
N TYR A 49 7.30 -2.31 -3.09
CA TYR A 49 5.86 -2.53 -3.01
C TYR A 49 5.14 -1.19 -2.87
N TYR A 50 3.96 -1.06 -3.48
CA TYR A 50 3.21 0.18 -3.49
C TYR A 50 1.69 -0.01 -3.40
N ILE A 51 1.03 1.03 -2.90
CA ILE A 51 -0.39 1.34 -3.11
C ILE A 51 -0.46 2.45 -4.16
N GLU A 52 -1.25 2.25 -5.20
CA GLU A 52 -1.54 3.24 -6.22
C GLU A 52 -2.96 3.77 -6.01
N PHE A 53 -3.08 5.07 -5.77
CA PHE A 53 -4.34 5.80 -5.81
C PHE A 53 -4.48 6.36 -7.21
N ARG A 54 -5.33 5.73 -8.02
CA ARG A 54 -5.47 6.07 -9.44
C ARG A 54 -6.59 7.08 -9.62
N PHE A 55 -6.30 8.13 -10.38
CA PHE A 55 -7.24 9.14 -10.84
C PHE A 55 -7.27 9.14 -12.38
N LYS A 56 -8.17 9.90 -12.99
CA LYS A 56 -8.30 9.98 -14.46
C LYS A 56 -7.12 10.73 -15.07
N LYS A 57 -6.59 11.75 -14.38
CA LYS A 57 -5.45 12.57 -14.86
C LYS A 57 -4.08 12.05 -14.44
N GLY A 58 -4.02 11.05 -13.56
CA GLY A 58 -2.74 10.50 -13.10
C GLY A 58 -2.91 9.59 -11.89
N SER A 59 -1.79 9.21 -11.29
CA SER A 59 -1.77 8.33 -10.12
C SER A 59 -0.82 8.85 -9.05
N VAL A 60 -1.19 8.63 -7.79
CA VAL A 60 -0.31 8.82 -6.64
C VAL A 60 0.16 7.46 -6.15
N PHE A 61 1.48 7.27 -6.06
CA PHE A 61 2.09 6.03 -5.58
C PHE A 61 2.62 6.22 -4.17
N CYS A 62 2.17 5.35 -3.25
CA CYS A 62 2.68 5.26 -1.89
C CYS A 62 3.51 3.98 -1.75
N TYR A 63 4.83 4.12 -1.56
CA TYR A 63 5.73 2.99 -1.40
C TYR A 63 5.84 2.58 0.06
N ILE A 64 5.44 1.34 0.38
CA ILE A 64 5.42 0.83 1.76
C ILE A 64 6.19 -0.48 1.82
N LYS A 65 7.33 -0.47 2.52
CA LYS A 65 8.20 -1.65 2.71
C LYS A 65 7.44 -2.83 3.32
N ALA A 66 6.58 -2.57 4.30
CA ALA A 66 5.87 -3.61 5.05
C ALA A 66 4.82 -4.38 4.23
N ILE A 67 4.31 -3.84 3.10
CA ILE A 67 3.31 -4.52 2.25
C ILE A 67 3.80 -5.86 1.73
N HIS A 68 5.13 -6.06 1.59
CA HIS A 68 5.67 -7.35 1.17
C HIS A 68 5.24 -8.50 2.08
N ALA A 69 5.02 -8.24 3.38
CA ALA A 69 4.59 -9.24 4.34
C ALA A 69 3.19 -9.78 4.03
N LEU A 70 2.33 -8.97 3.42
CA LEU A 70 0.98 -9.39 3.03
C LEU A 70 0.97 -10.43 1.90
N THR A 71 2.08 -10.54 1.16
CA THR A 71 2.25 -11.52 0.07
C THR A 71 2.84 -12.85 0.53
N LYS A 72 3.11 -13.02 1.84
CA LYS A 72 3.79 -14.17 2.43
C LYS A 72 2.88 -14.83 3.46
N LYS A 73 2.41 -16.05 3.20
CA LYS A 73 1.47 -16.75 4.11
C LYS A 73 2.03 -16.87 5.52
N GLU A 74 3.32 -17.19 5.65
CA GLU A 74 4.01 -17.35 6.94
C GLU A 74 4.09 -16.05 7.77
N LYS A 75 3.92 -14.89 7.11
CA LYS A 75 3.96 -13.58 7.78
C LYS A 75 2.57 -13.03 8.12
N LEU A 76 1.51 -13.53 7.50
CA LEU A 76 0.14 -13.05 7.71
C LEU A 76 -0.41 -13.37 9.09
N GLU A 77 0.13 -14.38 9.76
CA GLU A 77 -0.22 -14.72 11.14
C GLU A 77 0.42 -13.76 12.17
N LYS A 78 1.38 -12.93 11.76
CA LYS A 78 2.05 -11.99 12.66
C LYS A 78 1.20 -10.74 12.87
N ASN A 79 1.10 -10.29 14.13
CA ASN A 79 0.31 -9.12 14.54
C ASN A 79 0.57 -7.87 13.68
N TYR A 80 1.84 -7.58 13.34
CA TYR A 80 2.16 -6.40 12.53
C TYR A 80 1.56 -6.47 11.11
N ALA A 81 1.48 -7.67 10.51
CA ALA A 81 0.94 -7.86 9.17
C ALA A 81 -0.59 -7.76 9.18
N GLN A 82 -1.23 -8.30 10.22
CA GLN A 82 -2.66 -8.16 10.45
C GLN A 82 -3.06 -6.69 10.68
N ASN A 83 -2.34 -5.99 11.57
CA ASN A 83 -2.56 -4.56 11.83
C ASN A 83 -2.38 -3.71 10.57
N LEU A 84 -1.38 -4.04 9.73
CA LEU A 84 -1.19 -3.37 8.44
C LEU A 84 -2.36 -3.62 7.49
N LEU A 85 -2.81 -4.88 7.38
CA LEU A 85 -3.94 -5.26 6.54
C LEU A 85 -5.22 -4.54 6.96
N GLU A 86 -5.52 -4.51 8.25
CA GLU A 86 -6.68 -3.83 8.81
C GLU A 86 -6.65 -2.33 8.49
N ARG A 87 -5.50 -1.67 8.69
CA ARG A 87 -5.33 -0.25 8.32
C ARG A 87 -5.56 0.00 6.84
N ILE A 88 -5.06 -0.87 5.96
CA ILE A 88 -5.27 -0.75 4.52
C ILE A 88 -6.74 -0.96 4.14
N LEU A 89 -7.41 -1.94 4.75
CA LEU A 89 -8.85 -2.19 4.53
C LEU A 89 -9.71 -1.01 4.99
N ASN A 90 -9.40 -0.45 6.16
CA ASN A 90 -10.07 0.74 6.68
C ASN A 90 -9.86 1.94 5.76
N LEU A 91 -8.63 2.16 5.28
CA LEU A 91 -8.32 3.20 4.31
C LEU A 91 -9.09 3.00 2.99
N GLU A 92 -9.14 1.77 2.47
CA GLU A 92 -9.86 1.46 1.24
C GLU A 92 -11.37 1.76 1.40
N ASN A 93 -11.95 1.36 2.52
CA ASN A 93 -13.35 1.62 2.84
C ASN A 93 -13.65 3.11 2.97
N GLU A 94 -12.84 3.86 3.71
CA GLU A 94 -13.02 5.32 3.88
C GLU A 94 -12.88 6.06 2.54
N LEU A 95 -11.88 5.72 1.73
CA LEU A 95 -11.68 6.34 0.41
C LEU A 95 -12.83 6.04 -0.56
N TYR A 96 -13.27 4.78 -0.61
CA TYR A 96 -14.36 4.40 -1.50
C TYR A 96 -15.67 5.08 -1.10
N LYS A 97 -15.97 5.18 0.20
CA LYS A 97 -17.11 5.96 0.69
C LYS A 97 -16.98 7.44 0.34
N PHE A 98 -15.82 8.03 0.60
CA PHE A 98 -15.54 9.44 0.34
C PHE A 98 -15.71 9.82 -1.14
N TYR A 99 -15.24 8.96 -2.06
CA TYR A 99 -15.37 9.18 -3.50
C TYR A 99 -16.64 8.57 -4.13
N ASN A 100 -17.61 8.15 -3.31
CA ASN A 100 -18.87 7.52 -3.73
C ASN A 100 -18.67 6.36 -4.72
N LYS A 101 -17.76 5.45 -4.38
CA LYS A 101 -17.43 4.24 -5.12
C LYS A 101 -17.91 3.00 -4.38
N LYS A 102 -18.42 2.02 -5.14
CA LYS A 102 -18.77 0.71 -4.59
C LYS A 102 -17.50 -0.08 -4.31
N LEU A 103 -17.28 -0.42 -3.04
CA LEU A 103 -16.24 -1.37 -2.65
C LEU A 103 -16.65 -2.78 -3.13
N LEU A 104 -15.70 -3.54 -3.67
CA LEU A 104 -15.92 -4.96 -3.92
C LEU A 104 -16.13 -5.68 -2.58
N LYS A 105 -16.99 -6.70 -2.51
CA LYS A 105 -17.27 -7.46 -1.27
C LYS A 105 -16.00 -7.92 -0.54
N GLU A 106 -14.92 -8.17 -1.28
CA GLU A 106 -13.67 -8.70 -0.75
C GLU A 106 -12.55 -7.64 -0.65
N GLY A 107 -12.74 -6.40 -1.12
CA GLY A 107 -11.67 -5.39 -1.17
C GLY A 107 -10.56 -5.71 -2.19
N MET A 108 -9.93 -4.67 -2.75
CA MET A 108 -8.87 -4.78 -3.74
C MET A 108 -7.58 -5.35 -3.14
N VAL A 109 -7.27 -5.03 -1.87
CA VAL A 109 -6.07 -5.55 -1.19
C VAL A 109 -6.11 -7.07 -1.05
N ILE A 110 -7.23 -7.65 -0.61
CA ILE A 110 -7.35 -9.10 -0.41
C ILE A 110 -7.25 -9.82 -1.76
N LYS A 111 -7.91 -9.30 -2.80
CA LYS A 111 -7.80 -9.86 -4.15
C LYS A 111 -6.36 -9.85 -4.65
N TRP A 112 -5.64 -8.76 -4.44
CA TRP A 112 -4.22 -8.66 -4.80
C TRP A 112 -3.36 -9.63 -3.98
N MET A 113 -3.58 -9.73 -2.68
CA MET A 113 -2.87 -10.66 -1.80
C MET A 113 -3.04 -12.10 -2.27
N LYS A 114 -4.28 -12.57 -2.46
CA LYS A 114 -4.57 -13.94 -2.94
C LYS A 114 -3.88 -14.25 -4.26
N LYS A 115 -3.81 -13.29 -5.19
CA LYS A 115 -3.12 -13.45 -6.48
C LYS A 115 -1.59 -13.53 -6.34
N ASN A 116 -1.01 -12.91 -5.32
CA ASN A 116 0.44 -12.79 -5.15
C ASN A 116 1.00 -13.59 -3.97
N GLN A 117 0.14 -14.30 -3.24
CA GLN A 117 0.55 -15.21 -2.18
C GLN A 117 1.42 -16.30 -2.78
N LYS A 118 2.60 -16.44 -2.21
CA LYS A 118 3.49 -17.58 -2.42
C LYS A 118 3.49 -18.45 -1.18
#